data_AF-A0A965N9D1-F1
#
_entry.id   AF-A0A965N9D1-F1
#
_cell.length_a   1.000
_cell.length_b   1.000
_cell.length_c   1.000
_cell.angle_alpha   90.00
_cell.angle_beta   90.00
_cell.angle_gamma   90.00
#
_symmetry.space_group_name_H-M   'P 1'
#
loop_
_entity.id
_entity.type
_entity.pdbx_description
1 polymer ?
#
loop_
_entity_poly.entity_id
_entity_poly.type
_entity_poly.pdbx_seq_one_letter_code
_entity_poly.pdbx_strand_id
1 'polypeptide(L)'
;MSFMTLVQIGALALLGSFTGFAAGLLGIGGGMILVPFLTFLFSIYGFPTEVIVHVAIATSMATILFTSLSSVRAHHKRGAVRWDIVLAFAPGIVLGGLLGGGKLFAILKTSWLSFIFAGFVGFSAYQMLMNKKPKPSRTLPGKWGMLGAGGFIGFLSSLVGAGGGFVSVPFMTWCNVAMHNAVATSAA
;
A
#
# COMPACT_ATOMS: atom_id res chain seq x y z
N MET A 1 -2.60 -34.22 -9.38
CA MET A 1 -2.60 -33.10 -8.41
C MET A 1 -1.19 -32.85 -7.85
N SER A 2 -0.16 -32.59 -8.69
CA SER A 2 1.24 -32.73 -8.21
C SER A 2 2.26 -31.70 -8.76
N PHE A 3 2.38 -31.48 -10.07
CA PHE A 3 3.45 -30.58 -10.59
C PHE A 3 3.03 -29.11 -10.70
N MET A 4 1.85 -28.86 -11.27
CA MET A 4 1.35 -27.50 -11.53
C MET A 4 1.17 -26.68 -10.23
N THR A 5 0.84 -27.35 -9.13
CA THR A 5 0.73 -26.76 -7.79
C THR A 5 2.07 -26.35 -7.18
N LEU A 6 3.13 -27.14 -7.40
CA LEU A 6 4.48 -26.79 -6.94
C LEU A 6 5.03 -25.56 -7.70
N VAL A 7 4.78 -25.49 -9.01
CA VAL A 7 5.15 -24.33 -9.83
C VAL A 7 4.42 -23.07 -9.38
N GLN A 8 3.12 -23.17 -9.06
CA GLN A 8 2.32 -22.06 -8.52
C GLN A 8 2.87 -21.55 -7.19
N ILE A 9 3.15 -22.45 -6.24
CA ILE A 9 3.73 -22.09 -4.94
C ILE A 9 5.09 -21.42 -5.13
N GLY A 10 5.95 -21.98 -5.98
CA GLY A 10 7.26 -21.40 -6.31
C GLY A 10 7.15 -20.00 -6.92
N ALA A 11 6.26 -19.79 -7.87
CA ALA A 11 6.03 -18.50 -8.50
C ALA A 11 5.54 -17.43 -7.51
N LEU A 12 4.56 -17.78 -6.65
CA LEU A 12 4.05 -16.87 -5.62
C LEU A 12 5.10 -16.56 -4.55
N ALA A 13 5.91 -17.55 -4.14
CA ALA A 13 6.98 -17.37 -3.18
C ALA A 13 8.09 -16.44 -3.71
N LEU A 14 8.49 -16.63 -4.98
CA LEU A 14 9.46 -15.76 -5.65
C LEU A 14 8.92 -14.33 -5.79
N LEU A 15 7.68 -14.18 -6.26
CA LEU A 15 7.04 -12.87 -6.41
C LEU A 15 6.94 -12.15 -5.06
N GLY A 16 6.49 -12.84 -4.01
CA GLY A 16 6.37 -12.30 -2.66
C GLY A 16 7.72 -11.88 -2.09
N SER A 17 8.75 -12.70 -2.27
CA SER A 17 10.11 -12.41 -1.78
C SER A 17 10.72 -11.19 -2.48
N PHE A 18 10.64 -11.15 -3.82
CA PHE A 18 11.11 -10.03 -4.62
C PHE A 18 10.34 -8.75 -4.29
N THR A 19 9.02 -8.82 -4.22
CA THR A 19 8.19 -7.66 -3.91
C THR A 19 8.43 -7.16 -2.49
N GLY A 20 8.58 -8.04 -1.51
CA GLY A 20 8.90 -7.67 -0.13
C GLY A 20 10.26 -6.95 -0.04
N PHE A 21 11.26 -7.47 -0.72
CA PHE A 21 12.58 -6.83 -0.80
C PHE A 21 12.51 -5.45 -1.48
N ALA A 22 11.88 -5.36 -2.66
CA ALA A 22 11.73 -4.11 -3.40
C ALA A 22 10.90 -3.07 -2.62
N ALA A 23 9.82 -3.50 -1.97
CA ALA A 23 8.99 -2.64 -1.12
C ALA A 23 9.78 -2.11 0.08
N GLY A 24 10.63 -2.93 0.70
CA GLY A 24 11.51 -2.50 1.79
C GLY A 24 12.59 -1.51 1.34
N LEU A 25 13.17 -1.69 0.15
CA LEU A 25 14.19 -0.80 -0.40
C LEU A 25 13.60 0.56 -0.82
N LEU A 26 12.44 0.55 -1.50
CA LEU A 26 11.83 1.72 -2.09
C LEU A 26 10.88 2.45 -1.12
N GLY A 27 10.40 1.78 -0.06
CA GLY A 27 9.47 2.34 0.91
C GLY A 27 8.06 2.62 0.36
N ILE A 28 7.72 2.05 -0.81
CA ILE A 28 6.50 2.39 -1.57
C ILE A 28 5.27 1.54 -1.24
N GLY A 29 5.40 0.52 -0.36
CA GLY A 29 4.36 -0.47 -0.11
C GLY A 29 4.23 -1.46 -1.28
N GLY A 30 4.33 -2.77 -1.00
CA GLY A 30 4.48 -3.80 -2.04
C GLY A 30 3.30 -3.95 -3.01
N GLY A 31 2.17 -3.31 -2.75
CA GLY A 31 0.94 -3.45 -3.53
C GLY A 31 1.06 -3.01 -4.99
N MET A 32 1.81 -1.93 -5.27
CA MET A 32 1.98 -1.46 -6.64
C MET A 32 2.73 -2.46 -7.53
N ILE A 33 3.53 -3.34 -6.93
CA ILE A 33 4.21 -4.44 -7.63
C ILE A 33 3.35 -5.70 -7.57
N LEU A 34 2.83 -6.08 -6.40
CA LEU A 34 2.06 -7.32 -6.21
C LEU A 34 0.79 -7.36 -7.06
N VAL A 35 -0.01 -6.29 -7.10
CA VAL A 35 -1.32 -6.29 -7.77
C VAL A 35 -1.22 -6.60 -9.28
N PRO A 36 -0.39 -5.92 -10.10
CA PRO A 36 -0.31 -6.22 -11.53
C PRO A 36 0.23 -7.63 -11.80
N PHE A 37 1.23 -8.07 -11.03
CA PHE A 37 1.79 -9.41 -11.17
C PHE A 37 0.82 -10.52 -10.74
N LEU A 38 0.06 -10.32 -9.65
CA LEU A 38 -0.99 -11.23 -9.22
C LEU A 38 -2.13 -11.27 -10.23
N THR A 39 -2.54 -10.12 -10.76
CA THR A 39 -3.57 -10.05 -11.82
C THR A 39 -3.13 -10.85 -13.05
N PHE A 40 -1.86 -10.71 -13.46
CA PHE A 40 -1.29 -11.47 -14.57
C PHE A 40 -1.24 -12.98 -14.28
N LEU A 41 -0.76 -13.38 -13.10
CA LEU A 41 -0.71 -14.81 -12.70
C LEU A 41 -2.11 -15.43 -12.62
N PHE A 42 -3.06 -14.74 -12.00
CA PHE A 42 -4.44 -15.21 -11.89
C PHE A 42 -5.11 -15.32 -13.26
N SER A 43 -4.74 -14.46 -14.22
CA SER A 43 -5.24 -14.56 -15.60
C SER A 43 -4.75 -15.85 -16.27
N ILE A 44 -3.46 -16.17 -16.11
CA ILE A 44 -2.88 -17.43 -16.60
C ILE A 44 -3.53 -18.64 -15.93
N TYR A 45 -3.90 -18.53 -14.66
CA TYR A 45 -4.58 -19.60 -13.91
C TYR A 45 -6.09 -19.70 -14.19
N GLY A 46 -6.64 -18.85 -15.07
CA GLY A 46 -8.04 -18.92 -15.49
C GLY A 46 -9.03 -18.36 -14.47
N PHE A 47 -8.63 -17.40 -13.63
CA PHE A 47 -9.56 -16.73 -12.72
C PHE A 47 -10.62 -15.92 -13.49
N PRO A 48 -11.87 -15.82 -12.98
CA PRO A 48 -12.91 -15.05 -13.63
C PRO A 48 -12.54 -13.57 -13.74
N THR A 49 -12.72 -13.00 -14.93
CA THR A 49 -12.30 -11.62 -15.24
C THR A 49 -13.08 -10.57 -14.45
N GLU A 50 -14.27 -10.94 -13.95
CA GLU A 50 -15.17 -10.09 -13.18
C GLU A 50 -14.63 -9.80 -11.77
N VAL A 51 -13.74 -10.65 -11.24
CA VAL A 51 -13.21 -10.54 -9.86
C VAL A 51 -11.69 -10.53 -9.80
N ILE A 52 -10.99 -10.75 -10.90
CA ILE A 52 -9.54 -10.98 -10.90
C ILE A 52 -8.73 -9.87 -10.21
N VAL A 53 -9.09 -8.60 -10.44
CA VAL A 53 -8.42 -7.46 -9.81
C VAL A 53 -8.81 -7.29 -8.35
N HIS A 54 -10.05 -7.62 -7.99
CA HIS A 54 -10.47 -7.64 -6.59
C HIS A 54 -9.65 -8.65 -5.79
N VAL A 55 -9.49 -9.86 -6.33
CA VAL A 55 -8.71 -10.92 -5.69
C VAL A 55 -7.24 -10.54 -5.63
N ALA A 56 -6.68 -9.93 -6.67
CA ALA A 56 -5.29 -9.45 -6.67
C ALA A 56 -5.04 -8.38 -5.60
N ILE A 57 -5.92 -7.38 -5.49
CA ILE A 57 -5.83 -6.31 -4.48
C ILE A 57 -6.03 -6.85 -3.07
N ALA A 58 -7.03 -7.70 -2.85
CA ALA A 58 -7.26 -8.31 -1.54
C ALA A 58 -6.06 -9.16 -1.11
N THR A 59 -5.51 -9.96 -2.02
CA THR A 59 -4.33 -10.81 -1.75
C THR A 59 -3.09 -9.97 -1.47
N SER A 60 -2.87 -8.88 -2.22
CA SER A 60 -1.74 -7.98 -1.97
C SER A 60 -1.86 -7.29 -0.62
N MET A 61 -3.05 -6.82 -0.26
CA MET A 61 -3.30 -6.20 1.05
C MET A 61 -3.04 -7.19 2.20
N ALA A 62 -3.53 -8.43 2.08
CA ALA A 62 -3.27 -9.48 3.05
C ALA A 62 -1.77 -9.75 3.20
N THR A 63 -1.03 -9.80 2.09
CA THR A 63 0.44 -9.96 2.09
C THR A 63 1.12 -8.75 2.76
N ILE A 64 0.66 -7.53 2.47
CA ILE A 64 1.25 -6.30 3.01
C ILE A 64 1.16 -6.27 4.52
N LEU A 65 0.07 -6.75 5.14
CA LEU A 65 -0.05 -6.82 6.61
C LEU A 65 1.16 -7.49 7.28
N PHE A 66 1.60 -8.64 6.75
CA PHE A 66 2.76 -9.37 7.29
C PHE A 66 4.07 -8.63 7.05
N THR A 67 4.25 -8.06 5.86
CA THR A 67 5.47 -7.28 5.54
C THR A 67 5.57 -6.00 6.36
N SER A 68 4.47 -5.29 6.58
CA SER A 68 4.39 -4.10 7.41
C SER A 68 4.69 -4.43 8.86
N LEU A 69 4.11 -5.51 9.41
CA LEU A 69 4.42 -5.93 10.78
C LEU A 69 5.92 -6.22 10.98
N SER A 70 6.54 -6.91 10.02
CA SER A 70 7.99 -7.15 10.00
C SER A 70 8.79 -5.83 9.93
N SER A 71 8.38 -4.93 9.03
CA SER A 71 9.02 -3.61 8.82
C SER A 71 8.93 -2.71 10.05
N VAL A 72 7.75 -2.59 10.66
CA VAL A 72 7.51 -1.82 11.87
C VAL A 72 8.34 -2.33 13.02
N ARG A 73 8.40 -3.66 13.21
CA ARG A 73 9.24 -4.25 14.25
C ARG A 73 10.70 -3.87 14.07
N ALA A 74 11.21 -3.89 12.84
CA ALA A 74 12.59 -3.52 12.55
C ALA A 74 12.85 -2.01 12.77
N HIS A 75 11.93 -1.14 12.32
CA HIS A 75 12.04 0.31 12.50
C HIS A 75 11.85 0.76 13.95
N HIS A 76 10.96 0.10 14.69
CA HIS A 76 10.71 0.38 16.10
C HIS A 76 11.93 0.05 16.96
N LYS A 77 12.60 -1.09 16.70
CA LYS A 77 13.88 -1.44 17.35
C LYS A 77 14.98 -0.40 17.14
N ARG A 78 14.89 0.41 16.08
CA ARG A 78 15.84 1.49 15.75
C ARG A 78 15.40 2.86 16.26
N GLY A 79 14.28 2.96 16.99
CA GLY A 79 13.76 4.24 17.49
C GLY A 79 13.24 5.19 16.40
N ALA A 80 13.02 4.72 15.18
CA ALA A 80 12.68 5.58 14.05
C ALA A 80 11.17 5.91 13.94
N VAL A 81 10.32 5.11 14.59
CA VAL A 81 8.85 5.22 14.50
C VAL A 81 8.32 6.36 15.38
N ARG A 82 7.54 7.27 14.81
CA ARG A 82 6.88 8.37 15.52
C ARG A 82 5.46 8.00 15.94
N TRP A 83 5.35 7.36 17.12
CA TRP A 83 4.06 6.89 17.66
C TRP A 83 3.02 7.99 17.89
N ASP A 84 3.47 9.22 18.13
CA ASP A 84 2.59 10.39 18.23
C ASP A 84 1.79 10.62 16.93
N ILE A 85 2.41 10.36 15.77
CA ILE A 85 1.76 10.46 14.46
C ILE A 85 0.91 9.21 14.21
N VAL A 86 1.44 8.02 14.49
CA VAL A 86 0.72 6.74 14.29
C VAL A 86 -0.62 6.77 15.03
N LEU A 87 -0.63 7.15 16.31
CA LEU A 87 -1.84 7.17 17.13
C LEU A 87 -2.88 8.19 16.64
N ALA A 88 -2.45 9.25 15.96
CA ALA A 88 -3.37 10.23 15.36
C ALA A 88 -3.88 9.80 13.98
N PHE A 89 -3.07 9.07 13.19
CA PHE A 89 -3.41 8.60 11.85
C PHE A 89 -4.22 7.32 11.86
N ALA A 90 -3.85 6.35 12.70
CA ALA A 90 -4.42 5.01 12.76
C ALA A 90 -5.96 4.98 12.79
N PRO A 91 -6.67 5.74 13.66
CA PRO A 91 -8.13 5.70 13.66
C PRO A 91 -8.72 6.20 12.34
N GLY A 92 -8.13 7.24 11.74
CA GLY A 92 -8.50 7.71 10.41
C GLY A 92 -8.29 6.64 9.35
N ILE A 93 -7.10 6.05 9.29
CA ILE A 93 -6.73 5.00 8.32
C ILE A 93 -7.68 3.81 8.41
N VAL A 94 -7.99 3.34 9.62
CA VAL A 94 -8.91 2.22 9.83
C VAL A 94 -10.31 2.58 9.33
N LEU A 95 -10.85 3.74 9.72
CA LEU A 95 -12.17 4.17 9.27
C LEU A 95 -12.24 4.33 7.75
N GLY A 96 -11.26 5.02 7.16
CA GLY A 96 -11.17 5.20 5.72
C GLY A 96 -11.03 3.88 4.96
N GLY A 97 -10.18 2.99 5.46
CA GLY A 97 -9.95 1.66 4.87
C GLY A 97 -11.18 0.76 4.96
N LEU A 98 -11.94 0.80 6.04
CA LEU A 98 -13.20 0.07 6.16
C LEU A 98 -14.28 0.64 5.23
N LEU A 99 -14.34 1.96 5.07
CA LEU A 99 -15.27 2.61 4.14
C LEU A 99 -14.94 2.29 2.68
N GLY A 100 -13.67 2.34 2.30
CA GLY A 100 -13.22 2.07 0.94
C GLY A 100 -13.22 0.57 0.60
N GLY A 101 -12.61 -0.24 1.47
CA GLY A 101 -12.43 -1.69 1.31
C GLY A 101 -13.64 -2.55 1.71
N GLY A 102 -14.67 -1.94 2.29
CA GLY A 102 -15.92 -2.61 2.68
C GLY A 102 -16.88 -2.82 1.51
N LYS A 103 -18.13 -2.40 1.69
CA LYS A 103 -19.18 -2.56 0.67
C LYS A 103 -18.84 -1.85 -0.64
N LEU A 104 -18.15 -0.71 -0.59
CA LEU A 104 -17.79 0.04 -1.80
C LEU A 104 -16.89 -0.79 -2.72
N PHE A 105 -15.79 -1.32 -2.20
CA PHE A 105 -14.89 -2.20 -2.94
C PHE A 105 -15.62 -3.39 -3.56
N ALA A 106 -16.52 -4.05 -2.83
CA ALA A 106 -17.24 -5.22 -3.32
C ALA A 106 -18.26 -4.93 -4.45
N ILE A 107 -18.77 -3.70 -4.55
CA ILE A 107 -19.79 -3.31 -5.55
C ILE A 107 -19.14 -2.72 -6.81
N LEU A 108 -17.88 -2.25 -6.71
CA LEU A 108 -17.17 -1.70 -7.85
C LEU A 108 -16.91 -2.79 -8.90
N LYS A 109 -17.20 -2.49 -10.17
CA LYS A 109 -16.86 -3.41 -11.25
C LYS A 109 -15.33 -3.48 -11.41
N THR A 110 -14.81 -4.66 -11.73
CA THR A 110 -13.36 -4.86 -11.96
C THR A 110 -12.77 -3.85 -12.93
N SER A 111 -13.48 -3.49 -14.02
CA SER A 111 -13.01 -2.46 -14.96
C SER A 111 -12.74 -1.10 -14.30
N TRP A 112 -13.63 -0.63 -13.43
CA TRP A 112 -13.44 0.64 -12.71
C TRP A 112 -12.26 0.56 -11.73
N LEU A 113 -12.15 -0.56 -11.02
CA LEU A 113 -11.04 -0.79 -10.10
C LEU A 113 -9.69 -0.82 -10.83
N SER A 114 -9.64 -1.47 -12.01
CA SER A 114 -8.48 -1.47 -12.91
C SER A 114 -8.11 -0.05 -13.36
N PHE A 115 -9.09 0.78 -13.75
CA PHE A 115 -8.82 2.15 -14.16
C PHE A 115 -8.26 3.00 -13.01
N ILE A 116 -8.86 2.91 -11.82
CA ILE A 116 -8.39 3.62 -10.62
C ILE A 116 -6.97 3.17 -10.26
N PHE A 117 -6.74 1.85 -10.24
CA PHE A 117 -5.43 1.27 -9.96
C PHE A 117 -4.38 1.70 -10.98
N ALA A 118 -4.67 1.59 -12.28
CA ALA A 118 -3.77 1.98 -13.36
C ALA A 118 -3.46 3.47 -13.33
N GLY A 119 -4.45 4.32 -13.08
CA GLY A 119 -4.26 5.76 -12.91
C GLY A 119 -3.34 6.08 -11.73
N PHE A 120 -3.56 5.43 -10.59
CA PHE A 120 -2.71 5.62 -9.41
C PHE A 120 -1.27 5.14 -9.63
N VAL A 121 -1.08 3.94 -10.19
CA VAL A 121 0.26 3.40 -10.46
C VAL A 121 0.97 4.24 -11.52
N GLY A 122 0.27 4.67 -12.58
CA GLY A 122 0.83 5.55 -13.60
C GLY A 122 1.26 6.90 -13.04
N PHE A 123 0.42 7.52 -12.20
CA PHE A 123 0.78 8.74 -11.47
C PHE A 123 1.99 8.52 -10.55
N SER A 124 2.03 7.38 -9.85
CA SER A 124 3.10 7.02 -8.94
C SER A 124 4.44 6.85 -9.66
N ALA A 125 4.44 6.12 -10.77
CA ALA A 125 5.59 5.93 -11.65
C ALA A 125 6.09 7.27 -12.21
N TYR A 126 5.18 8.12 -12.66
CA TYR A 126 5.52 9.46 -13.14
C TYR A 126 6.18 10.32 -12.05
N GLN A 127 5.65 10.32 -10.83
CA GLN A 127 6.26 11.05 -9.71
C GLN A 127 7.68 10.54 -9.38
N MET A 128 7.89 9.22 -9.42
CA MET A 128 9.21 8.62 -9.20
C MET A 128 10.20 9.01 -10.31
N LEU A 129 9.79 9.00 -11.58
CA LEU A 129 10.62 9.43 -12.72
C LEU A 129 11.00 10.91 -12.65
N MET A 130 10.09 11.77 -12.19
CA MET A 130 10.34 13.20 -12.04
C MET A 130 11.12 13.56 -10.77
N ASN A 131 11.39 12.60 -9.88
CA ASN A 131 12.09 12.76 -8.60
C ASN A 131 11.58 13.97 -7.78
N LYS A 132 10.29 14.30 -7.89
CA LYS A 132 9.67 15.44 -7.21
C LYS A 132 9.49 15.11 -5.74
N LYS A 133 10.46 15.49 -4.91
CA LYS A 133 10.34 15.41 -3.45
C LYS A 133 9.56 16.63 -2.95
N PRO A 134 8.50 16.46 -2.14
CA PRO A 134 7.80 17.59 -1.53
C PRO A 134 8.81 18.43 -0.74
N LYS A 135 8.83 19.75 -0.98
CA LYS A 135 9.65 20.65 -0.16
C LYS A 135 9.07 20.67 1.27
N PRO A 136 9.89 20.45 2.32
CA PRO A 136 9.42 20.54 3.69
C PRO A 136 8.98 21.98 3.97
N SER A 137 7.67 22.24 3.99
CA SER A 137 7.15 23.62 4.10
C SER A 137 5.95 23.77 5.02
N ARG A 138 5.33 22.66 5.46
CA ARG A 138 4.18 22.67 6.36
C ARG A 138 4.51 22.01 7.69
N THR A 139 3.80 22.38 8.73
CA THR A 139 3.79 21.62 9.99
C THR A 139 2.75 20.50 9.91
N LEU A 140 2.90 19.48 10.74
CA LEU A 140 1.86 18.46 10.89
C LEU A 140 0.55 19.14 11.31
N PRO A 141 -0.59 18.80 10.66
CA PRO A 141 -1.87 19.34 11.08
C PRO A 141 -2.23 18.83 12.49
N GLY A 142 -3.16 19.51 13.17
CA GLY A 142 -3.66 19.05 14.47
C GLY A 142 -4.33 17.66 14.38
N LYS A 143 -4.69 17.09 15.54
CA LYS A 143 -5.26 15.73 15.65
C LYS A 143 -6.41 15.44 14.67
N TRP A 144 -7.32 16.39 14.48
CA TRP A 144 -8.43 16.27 13.54
C TRP A 144 -8.00 16.28 12.07
N GLY A 145 -6.99 17.07 11.72
CA GLY A 145 -6.43 17.08 10.37
C GLY A 145 -5.63 15.82 10.07
N MET A 146 -4.93 15.26 11.06
CA MET A 146 -4.28 13.95 10.93
C MET A 146 -5.30 12.82 10.80
N LEU A 147 -6.42 12.88 11.52
CA LEU A 147 -7.50 11.91 11.38
C LEU A 147 -8.14 11.98 9.98
N GLY A 148 -8.41 13.18 9.46
CA GLY A 148 -8.93 13.36 8.10
C GLY A 148 -7.96 12.90 7.02
N ALA A 149 -6.68 13.25 7.14
CA ALA A 149 -5.63 12.80 6.22
C ALA A 149 -5.48 11.27 6.28
N GLY A 150 -5.47 10.68 7.48
CA GLY A 150 -5.47 9.24 7.68
C GLY A 150 -6.68 8.56 7.03
N GLY A 151 -7.88 9.14 7.18
CA GLY A 151 -9.11 8.69 6.53
C GLY A 151 -9.00 8.64 5.01
N PHE A 152 -8.51 9.72 4.40
CA PHE A 152 -8.31 9.77 2.96
C PHE A 152 -7.27 8.74 2.48
N ILE A 153 -6.15 8.62 3.20
CA ILE A 153 -5.08 7.66 2.87
C ILE A 153 -5.59 6.23 3.00
N GLY A 154 -6.27 5.88 4.10
CA GLY A 154 -6.83 4.55 4.30
C GLY A 154 -7.86 4.19 3.23
N PHE A 155 -8.72 5.13 2.87
CA PHE A 155 -9.71 4.95 1.80
C PHE A 155 -9.04 4.67 0.45
N LEU A 156 -8.10 5.51 0.02
CA LEU A 156 -7.37 5.31 -1.23
C LEU A 156 -6.56 4.01 -1.22
N SER A 157 -5.85 3.72 -0.14
CA SER A 157 -5.05 2.50 0.00
C SER A 157 -5.88 1.23 -0.12
N SER A 158 -7.11 1.23 0.41
CA SER A 158 -8.00 0.06 0.30
C SER A 158 -8.50 -0.19 -1.12
N LEU A 159 -8.66 0.85 -1.95
CA LEU A 159 -9.08 0.71 -3.34
C LEU A 159 -7.94 0.32 -4.27
N VAL A 160 -6.72 0.76 -3.97
CA VAL A 160 -5.56 0.55 -4.85
C VAL A 160 -4.72 -0.65 -4.38
N GLY A 161 -4.89 -1.12 -3.16
CA GLY A 161 -4.07 -2.19 -2.59
C GLY A 161 -2.62 -1.78 -2.31
N ALA A 162 -2.28 -0.50 -2.44
CA ALA A 162 -0.99 0.06 -2.06
C ALA A 162 -1.04 0.46 -0.57
N GLY A 163 -0.30 -0.25 0.29
CA GLY A 163 -0.17 0.10 1.70
C GLY A 163 0.17 1.59 1.86
N GLY A 164 -0.47 2.28 2.81
CA GLY A 164 -0.51 3.75 2.96
C GLY A 164 0.77 4.50 2.66
N GLY A 165 1.93 3.89 2.95
CA GLY A 165 3.27 4.12 2.39
C GLY A 165 3.38 5.20 1.33
N PHE A 166 2.90 4.88 0.13
CA PHE A 166 3.08 5.74 -1.03
C PHE A 166 2.46 7.14 -0.88
N VAL A 167 1.41 7.28 -0.08
CA VAL A 167 0.70 8.55 0.16
C VAL A 167 1.13 9.18 1.49
N SER A 168 1.26 8.39 2.56
CA SER A 168 1.62 8.90 3.89
C SER A 168 3.07 9.34 3.99
N VAL A 169 4.03 8.70 3.30
CA VAL A 169 5.43 9.13 3.29
C VAL A 169 5.58 10.54 2.69
N PRO A 170 5.16 10.83 1.44
CA PRO A 170 5.29 12.17 0.89
C PRO A 170 4.47 13.21 1.67
N PHE A 171 3.31 12.82 2.22
CA PHE A 171 2.54 13.69 3.11
C PHE A 171 3.34 14.10 4.35
N MET A 172 3.95 13.14 5.04
CA MET A 172 4.76 13.40 6.24
C MET A 172 6.01 14.22 5.91
N THR A 173 6.68 13.92 4.80
CA THR A 173 7.83 14.70 4.33
C THR A 173 7.44 16.15 4.01
N TRP A 174 6.26 16.35 3.42
CA TRP A 174 5.72 17.69 3.19
C TRP A 174 5.42 18.45 4.49
N CYS A 175 5.01 17.71 5.52
CA CYS A 175 4.78 18.19 6.90
C CYS A 175 6.07 18.23 7.78
N ASN A 176 7.26 18.34 7.17
CA ASN A 176 8.55 18.46 7.86
C ASN A 176 8.96 17.26 8.73
N VAL A 177 8.39 16.07 8.52
CA VAL A 177 8.88 14.84 9.15
C VAL A 177 10.08 14.35 8.35
N ALA A 178 11.20 14.06 9.03
CA ALA A 178 12.40 13.56 8.37
C ALA A 178 12.09 12.25 7.62
N MET A 179 12.62 12.10 6.40
CA MET A 179 12.32 10.97 5.51
C MET A 179 12.45 9.59 6.20
N HIS A 180 13.48 9.41 7.03
CA HIS A 180 13.68 8.14 7.75
C HIS A 180 12.56 7.87 8.77
N ASN A 181 12.08 8.90 9.48
CA ASN A 181 10.93 8.79 10.36
C ASN A 181 9.64 8.63 9.55
N ALA A 182 9.48 9.34 8.44
CA ALA A 182 8.29 9.26 7.59
C ALA A 182 8.10 7.83 7.06
N VAL A 183 9.15 7.20 6.54
CA VAL A 183 9.12 5.80 6.08
C VAL A 183 8.82 4.85 7.25
N ALA A 184 9.53 4.99 8.37
CA ALA A 184 9.34 4.14 9.55
C ALA A 184 7.92 4.25 10.15
N THR A 185 7.40 5.47 10.23
CA THR A 185 6.08 5.80 10.79
C THR A 185 4.97 5.37 9.86
N SER A 186 5.20 5.45 8.55
CA SER A 186 4.22 5.02 7.55
C SER A 186 4.05 3.50 7.47
N ALA A 187 5.07 2.74 7.88
CA ALA A 187 4.97 1.29 7.95
C ALA A 187 4.07 0.85 9.12
N ALA A 188 3.97 1.69 10.17
CA ALA A 188 3.27 1.46 11.42
C ALA A 188 1.79 1.83 11.35
#